data_AF-S4NZV0-F1
#
_entry.id   AF-S4NZV0-F1
#
_cell.length_a   1.000
_cell.length_b   1.000
_cell.length_c   1.000
_cell.angle_alpha   90.00
_cell.angle_beta   90.00
_cell.angle_gamma   90.00
#
_symmetry.space_group_name_H-M   'P 1'
#
loop_
_entity.id
_entity.type
_entity.pdbx_description
1 polymer ?
#
loop_
_entity_poly.entity_id
_entity_poly.type
_entity_poly.pdbx_seq_one_letter_code
_entity_poly.pdbx_strand_id
1 'polypeptide(L)'
;MTEEEFLKHRAALAAQKLERPKRLSGKASQLWNEITAQVYNFDRPRVEVDELNTVTKQDLIEFFKKHVSPNSADRQKLSVYVVSTAEGGAGKQHESDDEKKSLEPVV
;
A
#
# COMPACT_ATOMS: atom_id res chain seq x y z
N MET A 1 13.00 -12.84 10.84
CA MET A 1 13.77 -11.60 10.97
C MET A 1 14.50 -11.61 12.29
N THR A 2 15.83 -11.64 12.21
CA THR A 2 16.71 -11.48 13.38
C THR A 2 16.68 -10.02 13.85
N GLU A 3 17.22 -9.75 15.04
CA GLU A 3 17.34 -8.37 15.53
C GLU A 3 18.27 -7.53 14.65
N GLU A 4 19.36 -8.13 14.18
CA GLU A 4 20.32 -7.48 13.29
C GLU A 4 19.68 -7.06 11.95
N GLU A 5 18.89 -7.95 11.34
CA GLU A 5 18.16 -7.64 10.11
C GLU A 5 17.16 -6.50 10.32
N PHE A 6 16.44 -6.50 11.45
CA PHE A 6 15.52 -5.42 11.81
C PHE A 6 16.22 -4.08 11.92
N LEU A 7 17.33 -4.02 12.67
CA LEU A 7 18.11 -2.80 12.83
C LEU A 7 18.67 -2.29 11.51
N LYS A 8 19.10 -3.20 10.62
CA LYS A 8 19.55 -2.85 9.27
C LYS A 8 18.43 -2.24 8.43
N HIS A 9 17.22 -2.80 8.47
CA HIS A 9 16.05 -2.23 7.77
C HIS A 9 15.67 -0.86 8.33
N ARG A 10 15.67 -0.70 9.66
CA ARG A 10 15.39 0.58 10.32
C ARG A 10 16.40 1.66 9.94
N ALA A 11 17.69 1.33 9.96
CA ALA A 11 18.76 2.25 9.55
C ALA A 11 18.66 2.64 8.07
N ALA A 12 18.35 1.68 7.19
CA ALA A 12 18.15 1.96 5.76
C ALA A 12 16.98 2.92 5.52
N LEU A 13 15.85 2.71 6.22
CA LEU A 13 14.70 3.59 6.13
C LEU A 13 14.99 4.99 6.68
N ALA A 14 15.72 5.09 7.80
CA ALA A 14 16.15 6.37 8.37
C ALA A 14 17.04 7.15 7.39
N ALA A 15 18.02 6.49 6.77
CA ALA A 15 18.88 7.09 5.76
C ALA A 15 18.09 7.59 4.54
N GLN A 16 17.10 6.82 4.08
CA GLN A 16 16.22 7.20 2.98
C GLN A 16 15.38 8.44 3.34
N LYS A 17 14.82 8.50 4.55
CA LYS A 17 14.03 9.65 5.02
C LYS A 17 14.86 10.94 5.12
N LEU A 18 16.11 10.83 5.56
CA LEU A 18 17.03 11.98 5.70
C LEU A 18 17.73 12.37 4.39
N GLU A 19 17.50 11.66 3.27
CA GLU A 19 18.16 12.00 2.00
C GLU A 19 17.77 13.42 1.57
N ARG A 20 18.78 14.27 1.37
CA ARG A 20 18.57 15.65 0.94
C ARG A 20 18.18 15.69 -0.54
N PRO A 21 17.18 16.52 -0.92
CA PRO A 21 16.84 16.72 -2.32
C PRO A 21 18.06 17.21 -3.13
N LYS A 22 18.36 16.52 -4.23
CA LYS A 22 19.49 16.84 -5.12
C LYS A 22 19.20 18.03 -6.04
N ARG A 23 17.94 18.47 -6.11
CA ARG A 23 17.44 19.54 -6.99
C ARG A 23 16.43 20.41 -6.24
N LEU A 24 16.35 21.68 -6.64
CA LEU A 24 15.41 22.64 -6.05
C LEU A 24 13.95 22.20 -6.21
N SER A 25 13.58 21.64 -7.36
CA SER A 25 12.23 21.11 -7.59
C SER A 25 11.83 20.04 -6.57
N GLY A 26 12.76 19.16 -6.18
CA GLY A 26 12.52 18.15 -5.15
C GLY A 26 12.22 18.77 -3.78
N LYS A 27 12.98 19.81 -3.39
CA LYS A 27 12.73 20.54 -2.15
C LYS A 27 11.40 21.31 -2.21
N ALA A 28 11.08 21.92 -3.34
CA ALA A 28 9.82 22.63 -3.54
C ALA A 28 8.62 21.68 -3.43
N SER A 29 8.67 20.51 -4.08
CA SER A 29 7.62 19.50 -3.98
C SER A 29 7.42 19.00 -2.54
N GLN A 30 8.50 18.75 -1.79
CA GLN A 30 8.40 18.35 -0.38
C GLN A 30 7.68 19.39 0.47
N LEU A 31 8.07 20.66 0.38
CA LEU A 31 7.43 21.75 1.13
C LEU A 31 5.98 21.95 0.69
N TRP A 32 5.71 21.86 -0.61
CA TRP A 32 4.37 22.06 -1.16
C TRP A 32 3.40 20.98 -0.68
N ASN A 33 3.85 19.73 -0.55
CA ASN A 33 3.03 18.65 -0.01
C ASN A 33 2.58 18.93 1.43
N GLU A 34 3.44 19.51 2.28
CA GLU A 34 3.05 19.90 3.65
C GLU A 34 2.01 21.01 3.67
N ILE A 35 2.09 21.95 2.70
CA ILE A 35 1.15 23.06 2.57
C ILE A 35 -0.20 22.56 2.08
N THR A 36 -0.24 21.74 1.02
CA THR A 36 -1.50 21.24 0.45
C THR A 36 -2.20 20.25 1.36
N ALA A 37 -1.45 19.47 2.15
CA ALA A 37 -2.00 18.61 3.19
C ALA A 37 -2.38 19.37 4.48
N GLN A 38 -2.05 20.67 4.58
CA GLN A 38 -2.29 21.53 5.74
C GLN A 38 -1.65 21.02 7.05
N VAL A 39 -0.56 20.25 6.96
CA VAL A 39 0.16 19.72 8.14
C VAL A 39 1.31 20.62 8.55
N TYR A 40 1.93 21.32 7.60
CA TYR A 40 3.01 22.30 7.82
C TYR A 40 4.19 21.77 8.66
N ASN A 41 4.46 20.46 8.63
CA ASN A 41 5.60 19.88 9.33
C ASN A 41 6.85 19.88 8.43
N PHE A 42 7.51 21.03 8.34
CA PHE A 42 8.66 21.20 7.46
C PHE A 42 9.94 20.49 7.94
N ASP A 43 10.01 20.10 9.22
CA ASP A 43 11.11 19.31 9.79
C ASP A 43 10.75 17.81 9.93
N ARG A 44 9.68 17.38 9.26
CA ARG A 44 9.16 16.01 9.28
C ARG A 44 10.26 14.93 9.15
N PRO A 45 11.22 15.02 8.22
CA PRO A 45 12.23 13.99 8.08
C PRO A 45 13.03 13.71 9.36
N ARG A 46 13.33 14.74 10.16
CA ARG A 46 14.04 14.57 11.43
C ARG A 46 13.13 14.00 12.50
N VAL A 47 11.98 14.63 12.70
CA VAL A 47 10.99 14.20 13.71
C VAL A 47 10.59 12.74 13.51
N GLU A 48 10.32 12.32 12.27
CA GLU A 48 9.94 10.93 11.99
C GLU A 48 11.10 9.95 12.16
N VAL A 49 12.35 10.37 11.95
CA VAL A 49 13.51 9.50 12.13
C VAL A 49 13.86 9.35 13.60
N ASP A 50 13.73 10.42 14.38
CA ASP A 50 13.90 10.37 15.83
C ASP A 50 12.90 9.39 16.46
N GLU A 51 11.63 9.46 16.06
CA GLU A 51 10.62 8.49 16.48
C GLU A 51 10.89 7.09 15.92
N LEU A 52 11.27 6.95 14.64
CA LEU A 52 11.58 5.65 14.06
C LEU A 52 12.68 4.92 14.84
N ASN A 53 13.64 5.64 15.41
CA ASN A 53 14.73 5.04 16.20
C ASN A 53 14.27 4.45 17.54
N THR A 54 13.11 4.87 18.07
CA THR A 54 12.52 4.30 19.29
C THR A 54 11.79 2.99 19.02
N VAL A 55 11.29 2.80 17.78
CA VAL A 55 10.49 1.63 17.38
C VAL A 55 11.29 0.33 17.50
N THR A 56 10.69 -0.65 18.17
CA THR A 56 11.24 -1.99 18.34
C THR A 56 10.65 -3.00 17.36
N LYS A 57 11.30 -4.16 17.23
CA LYS A 57 10.77 -5.26 16.43
C LYS A 57 9.41 -5.74 16.93
N GLN A 58 9.20 -5.71 18.24
CA GLN A 58 7.97 -6.18 18.86
C GLN A 58 6.79 -5.25 18.50
N ASP A 59 7.01 -3.94 18.53
CA ASP A 59 5.99 -2.95 18.13
C ASP A 59 5.52 -3.19 16.69
N LEU A 60 6.46 -3.50 15.78
CA LEU A 60 6.13 -3.80 14.39
C LEU A 60 5.30 -5.09 14.25
N ILE A 61 5.63 -6.13 15.02
CA ILE A 61 4.87 -7.38 15.04
C ILE A 61 3.45 -7.14 15.57
N GLU A 62 3.30 -6.33 16.61
CA GLU A 62 2.00 -5.98 17.19
C GLU A 62 1.16 -5.14 16.23
N PHE A 63 1.77 -4.14 15.59
CA PHE A 63 1.14 -3.35 14.54
C PHE A 63 0.60 -4.24 13.41
N PHE A 64 1.41 -5.18 12.91
CA PHE A 64 0.99 -6.13 11.88
C PHE A 64 -0.17 -7.01 12.36
N LYS A 65 -0.06 -7.58 13.56
CA LYS A 65 -1.09 -8.43 14.14
C LYS A 65 -2.42 -7.70 14.29
N LYS A 66 -2.39 -6.41 14.66
CA LYS A 66 -3.58 -5.59 14.85
C LYS A 66 -4.19 -5.10 13.54
N HIS A 67 -3.41 -4.54 12.63
CA HIS A 67 -3.98 -3.80 11.49
C HIS A 67 -3.96 -4.56 10.17
N VAL A 68 -3.11 -5.58 10.01
CA VAL A 68 -2.87 -6.24 8.72
C VAL A 68 -3.29 -7.70 8.71
N SER A 69 -3.07 -8.41 9.82
CA SER A 69 -3.34 -9.85 9.96
C SER A 69 -4.78 -10.20 9.54
N PRO A 70 -4.99 -11.28 8.77
CA PRO A 70 -6.33 -11.73 8.37
C PRO A 70 -7.26 -12.04 9.54
N ASN A 71 -6.69 -12.42 10.67
CA ASN A 71 -7.43 -12.85 11.86
C ASN A 71 -7.74 -11.69 12.82
N SER A 72 -7.36 -10.45 12.48
CA SER A 72 -7.62 -9.30 13.35
C SER A 72 -9.01 -8.72 13.13
N ALA A 73 -9.69 -8.39 14.24
CA ALA A 73 -10.95 -7.67 14.22
C ALA A 73 -10.80 -6.21 13.75
N ASP A 74 -9.63 -5.59 13.97
CA ASP A 74 -9.34 -4.19 13.61
C ASP A 74 -8.87 -4.03 12.15
N ARG A 75 -8.83 -5.13 11.39
CA ARG A 75 -8.33 -5.13 10.02
C ARG A 75 -9.28 -4.38 9.08
N GLN A 76 -8.75 -3.38 8.39
CA GLN A 76 -9.46 -2.66 7.35
C GLN A 76 -8.83 -2.97 5.99
N LYS A 77 -9.53 -3.74 5.13
CA LYS A 77 -9.04 -4.14 3.80
C LYS A 77 -9.99 -3.67 2.71
N LEU A 78 -9.47 -2.88 1.77
CA LEU A 78 -10.13 -2.54 0.51
C LEU A 78 -9.41 -3.27 -0.64
N SER A 79 -10.15 -3.82 -1.59
CA SER A 79 -9.58 -4.44 -2.80
C SER A 79 -10.39 -4.03 -4.02
N VAL A 80 -9.71 -3.51 -5.03
CA VAL A 80 -10.31 -3.07 -6.29
C VAL A 80 -9.92 -4.08 -7.37
N TYR A 81 -10.92 -4.75 -7.93
CA TYR A 81 -10.74 -5.71 -9.02
C TYR A 81 -11.11 -5.03 -10.34
N VAL A 82 -10.12 -4.88 -11.22
CA VAL A 82 -10.34 -4.38 -12.59
C VAL A 82 -10.35 -5.58 -13.51
N VAL A 83 -11.48 -5.82 -14.17
CA VAL A 83 -11.69 -6.99 -15.02
C VAL A 83 -11.67 -6.57 -16.49
N SER A 84 -10.90 -7.28 -17.32
CA SER A 84 -10.77 -6.99 -18.75
C SER A 84 -12.03 -7.35 -19.54
N THR A 85 -12.45 -6.45 -20.43
CA THR A 85 -13.57 -6.64 -21.37
C THR A 85 -13.13 -7.01 -22.79
N ALA A 86 -11.82 -7.13 -23.02
CA ALA A 86 -11.27 -7.56 -24.31
C ALA A 86 -11.69 -8.99 -24.68
N GLU A 87 -11.55 -9.37 -25.94
CA GLU A 87 -11.77 -10.74 -26.39
C GLU A 87 -10.82 -11.71 -25.66
N GLY A 88 -11.37 -12.77 -25.07
CA GLY A 88 -10.64 -13.68 -24.16
C GLY A 88 -10.37 -13.11 -22.76
N GLY A 89 -10.87 -11.92 -22.43
CA GLY A 89 -10.73 -11.31 -21.11
C GLY A 89 -11.63 -11.95 -20.05
N ALA A 90 -11.16 -11.96 -18.81
CA ALA A 90 -11.85 -12.56 -17.65
C ALA A 90 -13.22 -11.94 -17.32
N GLY A 91 -13.62 -10.85 -17.98
CA GLY A 91 -14.92 -10.19 -17.81
C GLY A 91 -16.00 -10.71 -18.74
N LYS A 92 -15.65 -11.50 -19.76
CA LYS A 92 -16.64 -12.24 -20.54
C LYS A 92 -16.85 -13.59 -19.86
N GLN A 93 -18.00 -13.77 -19.22
CA GLN A 93 -18.46 -15.12 -18.87
C GLN A 93 -18.52 -15.92 -20.17
N HIS A 94 -17.94 -17.12 -20.19
CA HIS A 94 -18.23 -18.09 -21.24
C HIS A 94 -19.73 -18.34 -21.15
N GLU A 95 -20.52 -17.80 -22.08
CA GLU A 95 -21.86 -18.33 -22.34
C GLU A 95 -21.65 -19.81 -22.65
N SER A 96 -21.95 -20.68 -21.69
CA SER A 96 -22.01 -22.11 -21.94
C SER A 96 -23.09 -22.33 -22.99
N ASP A 97 -22.73 -23.00 -24.09
CA ASP A 97 -23.60 -23.31 -25.23
C ASP A 97 -24.87 -24.14 -24.87
N ASP A 98 -25.09 -24.48 -23.59
CA ASP A 98 -26.25 -25.25 -23.11
C ASP A 98 -27.59 -24.47 -23.16
N GLU A 99 -27.60 -23.13 -23.19
CA GLU A 99 -28.85 -22.36 -23.26
C GLU A 99 -29.43 -22.22 -24.69
N LYS A 100 -28.68 -22.57 -25.73
CA LYS A 100 -29.15 -22.42 -27.13
C LYS A 100 -29.95 -23.60 -27.67
N LYS A 101 -30.10 -24.71 -26.92
CA LYS A 101 -30.77 -25.93 -27.40
C LYS A 101 -32.25 -26.07 -27.00
N SER A 102 -32.79 -25.18 -26.17
CA SER A 102 -34.18 -25.27 -25.69
C SER A 102 -35.19 -24.41 -26.48
N LEU A 103 -34.78 -23.79 -27.59
CA LEU A 103 -35.62 -22.92 -28.40
C LEU A 103 -35.60 -23.35 -29.89
N GLU A 104 -36.02 -24.58 -30.17
CA GLU A 104 -36.55 -24.92 -31.50
C GLU A 104 -38.08 -24.98 -31.40
N PRO A 105 -38.83 -24.22 -32.23
CA PRO A 105 -40.28 -24.33 -32.26
C PRO A 105 -40.69 -25.63 -32.98
N VAL A 106 -41.47 -26.46 -32.31
CA VAL A 106 -42.23 -27.54 -32.95
C VAL A 106 -43.32 -26.87 -33.81
N VAL A 107 -43.20 -26.99 -35.13
CA VAL A 107 -44.31 -26.83 -36.08
C VAL A 107 -44.43 -28.12 -36.87
#